data_AF-A0A0G1BRM3-F1
#
_entry.id   AF-A0A0G1BRM3-F1
#
_cell.length_a   1.000
_cell.length_b   1.000
_cell.length_c   1.000
_cell.angle_alpha   90.00
_cell.angle_beta   90.00
_cell.angle_gamma   90.00
#
_symmetry.space_group_name_H-M   'P 1'
#
loop_
_entity.id
_entity.type
_entity.pdbx_description
1 polymer ?
#
loop_
_entity_poly.entity_id
_entity_poly.type
_entity_poly.pdbx_seq_one_letter_code
_entity_poly.pdbx_strand_id
1 'polypeptide(L)'
;MENKEWPFVLELSSFELEFLKRSAKPPKVAVIMNLYNDHLNRYGNFNKYLEQKAKIFLNQTKNDYLILNADNEYTKEFLEKKPKPKIYYLSLKKLPANKSGLYFIGNKIYFNNDSQKKLVHEIKNLASHQKYNLLAALLGAHLYGKPWKELIKKIKSLPQPSFRQELVFKGKNLEIINDSASTSPDATIAALERFGGKDELTLITGGADKCLDFSGLAKKIKTCVKPENLLLLEGNATLKLINELNKNNYCKPKDIRIFNSLNAILTGVAKESHWGTVIFSPAAASFEKFKNEFDRGRQFNKIINRVFNQEHGKIKRSPLENAYLKIHEKESEGLEDWEIAKQIVEVLDDPNWIDPDLAKECLYSIVHEISYPDEETKKSVILMAEEKARNVFPELSEIDEVHMDQIEYAYNKWRQEKQAQNK
;
A
#
# COMPACT_ATOMS: atom_id res chain seq x y z
N MET A 1 -11.45 -16.89 37.17
CA MET A 1 -11.04 -16.60 35.78
C MET A 1 -9.52 -16.66 35.76
N GLU A 2 -8.92 -17.60 35.04
CA GLU A 2 -7.46 -17.60 34.87
C GLU A 2 -7.07 -16.28 34.19
N ASN A 3 -6.14 -15.53 34.80
CA ASN A 3 -5.49 -14.38 34.18
C ASN A 3 -4.74 -14.87 32.94
N LYS A 4 -5.40 -14.91 31.79
CA LYS A 4 -4.75 -15.14 30.50
C LYS A 4 -3.94 -13.90 30.16
N GLU A 5 -2.63 -13.98 30.38
CA GLU A 5 -1.68 -13.01 29.82
C GLU A 5 -1.61 -13.19 28.30
N TRP A 6 -1.88 -12.13 27.56
CA TRP A 6 -1.77 -12.10 26.10
C TRP A 6 -0.41 -11.52 25.70
N PRO A 7 0.34 -12.16 24.79
CA PRO A 7 1.58 -11.60 24.27
C PRO A 7 1.28 -10.38 23.40
N PHE A 8 2.01 -9.29 23.61
CA PHE A 8 2.07 -8.16 22.68
C PHE A 8 3.18 -8.39 21.66
N VAL A 9 2.87 -8.20 20.38
CA VAL A 9 3.84 -8.16 19.29
C VAL A 9 3.82 -6.74 18.74
N LEU A 10 4.94 -6.04 18.84
CA LEU A 10 5.06 -4.64 18.47
C LEU A 10 6.14 -4.48 17.40
N GLU A 11 5.81 -3.77 16.33
CA GLU A 11 6.79 -3.20 15.41
C GLU A 11 7.17 -1.82 15.94
N LEU A 12 8.47 -1.55 16.08
CA LEU A 12 8.98 -0.30 16.65
C LEU A 12 9.98 0.34 15.68
N SER A 13 9.67 1.56 15.26
CA SER A 13 10.54 2.42 14.47
C SER A 13 11.70 2.97 15.33
N SER A 14 12.73 3.52 14.67
CA SER A 14 13.81 4.24 15.39
C SER A 14 13.28 5.46 16.14
N PHE A 15 12.22 6.10 15.63
CA PHE A 15 11.59 7.26 16.24
C PHE A 15 10.88 6.91 17.55
N GLU A 16 10.17 5.78 17.61
CA GLU A 16 9.50 5.33 18.84
C GLU A 16 10.51 4.88 19.89
N LEU A 17 11.58 4.18 19.44
CA LEU A 17 12.66 3.76 20.33
C LEU A 17 13.43 4.95 20.92
N GLU A 18 13.44 6.11 20.24
CA GLU A 18 14.06 7.34 20.74
C GLU A 18 13.51 7.72 22.13
N PHE A 19 12.19 7.54 22.33
CA PHE A 19 11.46 7.89 23.55
C PHE A 19 11.42 6.76 24.59
N LEU A 20 12.07 5.62 24.34
CA LEU A 20 12.05 4.49 25.26
C LEU A 20 12.81 4.83 26.56
N LYS A 21 12.06 4.90 27.67
CA LYS A 21 12.60 5.21 28.99
C LYS A 21 13.32 4.00 29.61
N ARG A 22 14.33 4.25 30.43
CA ARG A 22 15.04 3.19 31.20
C ARG A 22 14.16 2.41 32.18
N SER A 23 13.03 3.00 32.58
CA SER A 23 12.04 2.35 33.45
C SER A 23 11.01 1.51 32.69
N ALA A 24 10.99 1.56 31.35
CA ALA A 24 10.04 0.80 30.56
C ALA A 24 10.29 -0.71 30.70
N LYS A 25 9.21 -1.49 30.81
CA LYS A 25 9.28 -2.96 30.86
C LYS A 25 9.96 -3.47 29.58
N PRO A 26 11.03 -4.28 29.69
CA PRO A 26 11.72 -4.76 28.51
C PRO A 26 10.87 -5.78 27.74
N PRO A 27 11.02 -5.87 26.41
CA PRO A 27 10.46 -6.97 25.66
C PRO A 27 11.16 -8.27 26.08
N LYS A 28 10.39 -9.34 26.29
CA LYS A 28 10.94 -10.67 26.58
C LYS A 28 11.82 -11.18 25.45
N VAL A 29 11.43 -10.87 24.21
CA VAL A 29 12.17 -11.16 22.99
C VAL A 29 12.25 -9.87 22.17
N ALA A 30 13.45 -9.41 21.88
CA ALA A 30 13.72 -8.31 20.96
C ALA A 30 14.32 -8.86 19.66
N VAL A 31 13.96 -8.29 18.52
CA VAL A 31 14.49 -8.68 17.21
C VAL A 31 15.00 -7.44 16.49
N ILE A 32 16.25 -7.48 16.03
CA ILE A 32 16.79 -6.50 15.09
C ILE A 32 17.03 -7.24 13.78
N MET A 33 16.21 -6.94 12.78
CA MET A 33 16.24 -7.63 11.48
C MET A 33 17.46 -7.22 10.65
N ASN A 34 17.46 -6.00 10.12
CA ASN A 34 18.54 -5.44 9.31
C ASN A 34 18.74 -3.96 9.66
N LEU A 35 19.95 -3.45 9.46
CA LEU A 35 20.19 -2.04 9.23
C LEU A 35 20.65 -1.81 7.79
N TYR A 36 20.17 -0.71 7.22
CA TYR A 36 20.60 -0.12 5.96
C TYR A 36 20.82 1.38 6.20
N ASN A 37 21.62 2.05 5.35
CA ASN A 37 21.73 3.50 5.36
C ASN A 37 20.35 4.12 5.09
N ASP A 38 19.68 4.56 6.16
CA ASP A 38 18.32 5.08 6.13
C ASP A 38 18.20 6.24 7.14
N HIS A 39 17.29 7.17 6.89
CA HIS A 39 17.01 8.35 7.75
C HIS A 39 18.21 9.26 8.08
N LEU A 40 19.21 9.35 7.18
CA LEU A 40 20.40 10.20 7.38
C LEU A 40 20.05 11.70 7.47
N ASN A 41 18.97 12.13 6.82
CA ASN A 41 18.43 13.49 6.89
C ASN A 41 18.00 13.91 8.32
N ARG A 42 17.68 12.94 9.21
CA ARG A 42 17.25 13.23 10.58
C ARG A 42 18.35 12.99 11.61
N TYR A 43 19.07 11.87 11.52
CA TYR A 43 20.05 11.52 12.55
C TYR A 43 21.43 12.13 12.30
N GLY A 44 21.66 12.74 11.14
CA GLY A 44 22.93 13.37 10.75
C GLY A 44 24.04 12.38 10.41
N ASN A 45 24.13 11.25 11.13
CA ASN A 45 24.99 10.13 10.78
C ASN A 45 24.36 8.77 11.13
N PHE A 46 24.87 7.74 10.48
CA PHE A 46 24.40 6.37 10.62
C PHE A 46 24.55 5.80 12.04
N ASN A 47 25.61 6.18 12.76
CA ASN A 47 25.84 5.71 14.13
C ASN A 47 24.73 6.12 15.09
N LYS A 48 24.22 7.36 14.98
CA LYS A 48 23.08 7.82 15.79
C LYS A 48 21.80 7.01 15.52
N TYR A 49 21.55 6.64 14.26
CA TYR A 49 20.42 5.79 13.89
C TYR A 49 20.56 4.37 14.49
N LEU A 50 21.75 3.78 14.41
CA LEU A 50 22.07 2.50 15.05
C LEU A 50 21.84 2.56 16.56
N GLU A 51 22.28 3.63 17.22
CA GLU A 51 22.07 3.83 18.65
C GLU A 51 20.60 3.91 19.04
N GLN A 52 19.75 4.54 18.23
CA GLN A 52 18.30 4.54 18.49
C GLN A 52 17.72 3.13 18.40
N LYS A 53 18.10 2.35 17.37
CA LYS A 53 17.63 0.96 17.26
C LYS A 53 18.14 0.06 18.39
N ALA A 54 19.37 0.29 18.86
CA ALA A 54 19.94 -0.45 19.99
C ALA A 54 19.15 -0.27 21.30
N LYS A 55 18.37 0.81 21.44
CA LYS A 55 17.52 1.02 22.62
C LYS A 55 16.51 -0.10 22.84
N ILE A 56 16.13 -0.88 21.82
CA ILE A 56 15.18 -1.99 21.96
C ILE A 56 15.61 -3.04 23.01
N PHE A 57 16.92 -3.19 23.23
CA PHE A 57 17.48 -4.12 24.23
C PHE A 57 18.07 -3.42 25.46
N LEU A 58 17.87 -2.10 25.61
CA LEU A 58 18.46 -1.29 26.67
C LEU A 58 18.14 -1.81 28.08
N ASN A 59 16.88 -2.18 28.30
CA ASN A 59 16.37 -2.61 29.60
C ASN A 59 16.32 -4.15 29.73
N GLN A 60 16.72 -4.90 28.69
CA GLN A 60 16.73 -6.36 28.74
C GLN A 60 17.78 -6.88 29.72
N THR A 61 17.51 -8.06 30.27
CA THR A 61 18.35 -8.76 31.25
C THR A 61 18.78 -10.12 30.71
N LYS A 62 19.64 -10.84 31.44
CA LYS A 62 20.06 -12.22 31.11
C LYS A 62 18.91 -13.24 31.00
N ASN A 63 17.71 -12.88 31.45
CA ASN A 63 16.52 -13.71 31.36
C ASN A 63 15.72 -13.45 30.07
N ASP A 64 16.11 -12.45 29.28
CA ASP A 64 15.46 -12.05 28.03
C ASP A 64 16.29 -12.50 26.83
N TYR A 65 15.72 -12.33 25.63
CA TYR A 65 16.33 -12.78 24.38
C TYR A 65 16.49 -11.63 23.39
N LEU A 66 17.64 -11.59 22.73
CA LEU A 66 17.92 -10.69 21.61
C LEU A 66 18.25 -11.51 20.37
N ILE A 67 17.48 -11.32 19.31
CA ILE A 67 17.69 -11.95 18.01
C ILE A 67 18.35 -10.92 17.07
N LEU A 68 19.51 -11.28 16.51
CA LEU A 68 20.26 -10.47 15.54
C LEU A 68 20.46 -11.23 14.23
N ASN A 69 20.58 -10.51 13.11
CA ASN A 69 20.93 -11.13 11.83
C ASN A 69 22.45 -11.28 11.68
N ALA A 70 22.97 -12.51 11.71
CA ALA A 70 24.40 -12.77 11.59
C ALA A 70 24.98 -12.42 10.21
N ASP A 71 24.13 -12.27 9.18
CA ASP A 71 24.54 -11.93 7.83
C ASP A 71 24.51 -10.41 7.58
N ASN A 72 24.06 -9.60 8.54
CA ASN A 72 24.10 -8.14 8.45
C ASN A 72 25.47 -7.63 8.95
N GLU A 73 26.07 -6.70 8.20
CA GLU A 73 27.40 -6.16 8.51
C GLU A 73 27.44 -5.41 9.85
N TYR A 74 26.34 -4.75 10.22
CA TYR A 74 26.21 -3.91 11.42
C TYR A 74 25.92 -4.69 12.71
N THR A 75 25.87 -6.02 12.64
CA THR A 75 25.59 -6.85 13.82
C THR A 75 26.70 -6.75 14.86
N LYS A 76 27.94 -6.47 14.47
CA LYS A 76 29.06 -6.34 15.41
C LYS A 76 28.90 -5.13 16.32
N GLU A 77 28.41 -4.03 15.77
CA GLU A 77 28.20 -2.75 16.42
C GLU A 77 27.12 -2.87 17.50
N PHE A 78 26.11 -3.71 17.30
CA PHE A 78 25.16 -4.06 18.36
C PHE A 78 25.79 -4.87 19.49
N LEU A 79 26.71 -5.79 19.15
CA LEU A 79 27.43 -6.58 20.14
C LEU A 79 28.39 -5.73 20.97
N GLU A 80 29.01 -4.70 20.37
CA GLU A 80 29.89 -3.75 21.05
C GLU A 80 29.15 -2.93 22.13
N LYS A 81 27.83 -2.76 22.01
CA LYS A 81 26.98 -2.17 23.07
C LYS A 81 26.78 -3.10 24.28
N LYS A 82 27.39 -4.29 24.28
CA LYS A 82 27.38 -5.28 25.38
C LYS A 82 25.96 -5.61 25.86
N PRO A 83 25.08 -6.13 24.98
CA PRO A 83 23.74 -6.52 25.36
C PRO A 83 23.77 -7.55 26.49
N LYS A 84 22.95 -7.33 27.53
CA LYS A 84 22.73 -8.25 28.65
C LYS A 84 21.89 -9.52 28.33
N PRO A 85 20.95 -9.54 27.35
CA PRO A 85 20.14 -10.72 27.07
C PRO A 85 20.92 -11.87 26.45
N LYS A 86 20.29 -13.05 26.40
CA LYS A 86 20.79 -14.20 25.64
C LYS A 86 20.68 -13.89 24.14
N ILE A 87 21.80 -13.98 23.44
CA ILE A 87 21.89 -13.61 22.03
C ILE A 87 21.62 -14.84 21.15
N TYR A 88 20.73 -14.66 20.20
CA TYR A 88 20.40 -15.63 19.17
C TYR A 88 20.58 -15.02 17.78
N TYR A 89 20.91 -15.85 16.80
CA TYR A 89 21.22 -15.40 15.45
C TYR A 89 20.25 -15.93 14.39
N LEU A 90 20.05 -15.14 13.34
CA LEU A 90 19.43 -15.55 12.08
C LEU A 90 20.50 -15.58 10.99
N SER A 91 20.46 -16.54 10.08
CA SER A 91 21.34 -16.55 8.90
C SER A 91 20.74 -17.35 7.75
N LEU A 92 21.00 -16.94 6.51
CA LEU A 92 20.73 -17.75 5.32
C LEU A 92 21.87 -18.73 5.01
N LYS A 93 22.92 -18.73 5.83
CA LYS A 93 24.08 -19.61 5.75
C LYS A 93 24.21 -20.44 7.03
N LYS A 94 25.06 -21.47 7.00
CA LYS A 94 25.33 -22.29 8.19
C LYS A 94 25.94 -21.43 9.31
N LEU A 95 25.27 -21.39 10.48
CA LEU A 95 25.85 -20.76 11.67
C LEU A 95 27.03 -21.58 12.22
N PRO A 96 28.07 -20.90 12.76
CA PRO A 96 29.10 -21.53 13.58
C PRO A 96 28.50 -22.31 14.76
N ALA A 97 29.18 -23.38 15.17
CA ALA A 97 28.69 -24.26 16.25
C ALA A 97 28.50 -23.51 17.59
N ASN A 98 29.32 -22.50 17.85
CA ASN A 98 29.27 -21.65 19.05
C ASN A 98 28.24 -20.50 18.97
N LYS A 99 27.38 -20.46 17.95
CA LYS A 99 26.31 -19.47 17.82
C LYS A 99 24.95 -20.14 17.84
N SER A 100 24.16 -19.83 18.87
CA SER A 100 22.77 -20.26 18.99
C SER A 100 21.86 -19.45 18.06
N GLY A 101 20.90 -20.10 17.39
CA GLY A 101 20.09 -19.42 16.36
C GLY A 101 19.35 -20.32 15.38
N LEU A 102 18.62 -19.69 14.47
CA LEU A 102 17.97 -20.33 13.32
C LEU A 102 18.71 -19.99 12.03
N TYR A 103 18.89 -20.96 11.15
CA TYR A 103 19.55 -20.72 9.87
C TYR A 103 19.15 -21.67 8.75
N PHE A 104 19.40 -21.27 7.50
CA PHE A 104 19.20 -22.11 6.33
C PHE A 104 20.45 -22.91 5.92
N ILE A 105 20.21 -24.15 5.46
CA ILE A 105 21.10 -24.87 4.53
C ILE A 105 20.25 -25.27 3.32
N GLY A 106 20.43 -24.58 2.20
CA GLY A 106 19.55 -24.71 1.04
C GLY A 106 18.11 -24.34 1.38
N ASN A 107 17.20 -25.32 1.34
CA ASN A 107 15.77 -25.18 1.65
C ASN A 107 15.39 -25.67 3.06
N LYS A 108 16.38 -26.08 3.87
CA LYS A 108 16.16 -26.63 5.22
C LYS A 108 16.52 -25.62 6.29
N ILE A 109 15.64 -25.47 7.28
CA ILE A 109 15.81 -24.62 8.45
C ILE A 109 16.34 -25.46 9.61
N TYR A 110 17.44 -25.04 10.20
CA TYR A 110 18.05 -25.67 11.36
C TYR A 110 18.05 -24.73 12.56
N PHE A 111 17.81 -25.30 13.74
CA PHE A 111 18.04 -24.65 15.03
C PHE A 111 19.35 -25.16 15.62
N ASN A 112 20.23 -24.23 16.00
CA ASN A 112 21.42 -24.51 16.78
C ASN A 112 21.24 -23.94 18.18
N ASN A 113 21.53 -24.73 19.21
CA ASN A 113 21.59 -24.25 20.59
C ASN A 113 22.71 -24.99 21.32
N ASP A 114 23.84 -24.29 21.55
CA ASP A 114 25.09 -24.59 22.31
C ASP A 114 25.62 -26.03 22.40
N SER A 115 24.99 -27.01 21.76
CA SER A 115 25.24 -28.46 21.87
C SER A 115 24.39 -29.29 20.90
N GLN A 116 23.30 -28.75 20.35
CA GLN A 116 22.38 -29.51 19.50
C GLN A 116 22.04 -28.78 18.20
N LYS A 117 22.25 -29.48 17.08
CA LYS A 117 21.71 -29.11 15.77
C LYS A 117 20.44 -29.91 15.52
N LYS A 118 19.33 -29.22 15.31
CA LYS A 118 18.02 -29.82 15.03
C LYS A 118 17.47 -29.31 13.70
N LEU A 119 17.04 -30.22 12.84
CA LEU A 119 16.22 -29.85 11.67
C LEU A 119 14.84 -29.41 12.18
N VAL A 120 14.44 -28.19 11.83
CA VAL A 120 13.13 -27.63 12.20
C VAL A 120 12.12 -27.89 11.10
N HIS A 121 12.43 -27.50 9.86
CA HIS A 121 11.50 -27.61 8.73
C HIS A 121 12.22 -27.55 7.38
N GLU A 122 11.54 -27.95 6.31
CA GLU A 122 11.97 -27.75 4.93
C GLU A 122 10.94 -26.90 4.19
N ILE A 123 11.37 -25.82 3.55
CA ILE A 123 10.52 -24.91 2.80
C ILE A 123 11.20 -24.47 1.50
N LYS A 124 10.44 -24.52 0.40
CA LYS A 124 10.92 -24.16 -0.94
C LYS A 124 10.33 -22.81 -1.36
N ASN A 125 10.95 -22.18 -2.36
CA ASN A 125 10.42 -21.04 -3.10
C ASN A 125 10.17 -19.77 -2.26
N LEU A 126 11.06 -19.45 -1.32
CA LEU A 126 11.06 -18.16 -0.61
C LEU A 126 12.18 -17.27 -1.11
N ALA A 127 11.87 -15.99 -1.32
CA ALA A 127 12.87 -14.96 -1.56
C ALA A 127 13.73 -14.72 -0.29
N SER A 128 14.95 -14.22 -0.45
CA SER A 128 15.90 -14.05 0.67
C SER A 128 15.34 -13.20 1.83
N HIS A 129 14.61 -12.12 1.53
CA HIS A 129 13.99 -11.28 2.58
C HIS A 129 12.87 -12.03 3.33
N GLN A 130 12.04 -12.81 2.63
CA GLN A 130 11.00 -13.64 3.26
C GLN A 130 11.61 -14.71 4.15
N LYS A 131 12.75 -15.28 3.76
CA LYS A 131 13.49 -16.23 4.58
C LYS A 131 13.89 -15.62 5.92
N TYR A 132 14.47 -14.41 5.95
CA TYR A 132 14.80 -13.75 7.22
C TYR A 132 13.56 -13.49 8.09
N ASN A 133 12.48 -12.99 7.50
CA ASN A 133 11.23 -12.71 8.23
C ASN A 133 10.67 -13.99 8.86
N LEU A 134 10.69 -15.10 8.11
CA LEU A 134 10.26 -16.39 8.61
C LEU A 134 11.15 -16.88 9.77
N LEU A 135 12.48 -16.79 9.66
CA LEU A 135 13.37 -17.19 10.75
C LEU A 135 13.15 -16.33 12.00
N ALA A 136 12.99 -15.01 11.84
CA ALA A 136 12.71 -14.09 12.93
C ALA A 136 11.41 -14.44 13.66
N ALA A 137 10.32 -14.63 12.93
CA ALA A 137 9.01 -14.96 13.50
C ALA A 137 9.04 -16.33 14.22
N LEU A 138 9.63 -17.34 13.58
CA LEU A 138 9.75 -18.69 14.15
C LEU A 138 10.62 -18.70 15.41
N LEU A 139 11.79 -18.08 15.37
CA LEU A 139 12.70 -18.05 16.52
C LEU A 139 12.11 -17.23 17.66
N GLY A 140 11.52 -16.06 17.35
CA GLY A 140 10.91 -15.21 18.37
C GLY A 140 9.77 -15.91 19.10
N ALA A 141 8.87 -16.55 18.37
CA ALA A 141 7.77 -17.31 18.97
C ALA A 141 8.27 -18.54 19.75
N HIS A 142 9.33 -19.20 19.28
CA HIS A 142 9.94 -20.32 19.99
C HIS A 142 10.58 -19.89 21.32
N LEU A 143 11.36 -18.81 21.32
CA LEU A 143 11.99 -18.26 22.53
C LEU A 143 10.97 -17.69 23.52
N TYR A 144 9.80 -17.26 23.04
CA TYR A 144 8.68 -16.91 23.91
C TYR A 144 7.99 -18.13 24.56
N GLY A 145 8.28 -19.35 24.09
CA GLY A 145 7.82 -20.61 24.70
C GLY A 145 6.90 -21.46 23.82
N LYS A 146 6.73 -21.14 22.52
CA LYS A 146 5.92 -21.98 21.63
C LYS A 146 6.71 -23.16 21.06
N PRO A 147 6.15 -24.38 21.03
CA PRO A 147 6.84 -25.55 20.51
C PRO A 147 6.93 -25.53 18.99
N TRP A 148 8.05 -26.01 18.42
CA TRP A 148 8.27 -26.07 16.97
C TRP A 148 7.11 -26.72 16.20
N LYS A 149 6.51 -27.78 16.75
CA LYS A 149 5.40 -28.51 16.13
C LYS A 149 4.18 -27.62 15.87
N GLU A 150 3.88 -26.68 16.76
CA GLU A 150 2.77 -25.73 16.58
C GLU A 150 3.13 -24.64 15.57
N LEU A 151 4.35 -24.10 15.67
CA LEU A 151 4.81 -23.04 14.78
C LEU A 151 4.84 -23.48 13.32
N ILE A 152 5.34 -24.70 13.05
CA ILE A 152 5.42 -25.25 11.70
C ILE A 152 4.03 -25.41 11.07
N LYS A 153 3.01 -25.82 11.85
CA LYS A 153 1.64 -25.93 11.36
C LYS A 153 1.07 -24.58 10.90
N LYS A 154 1.51 -23.48 11.53
CA LYS A 154 1.06 -22.12 11.22
C LYS A 154 1.76 -21.49 10.02
N ILE A 155 2.89 -22.03 9.55
CA ILE A 155 3.63 -21.47 8.40
C ILE A 155 2.72 -21.36 7.16
N LYS A 156 1.90 -22.39 6.90
CA LYS A 156 0.96 -22.39 5.76
C LYS A 156 -0.16 -21.36 5.87
N SER A 157 -0.45 -20.89 7.08
CA SER A 157 -1.49 -19.91 7.38
C SER A 157 -0.90 -18.55 7.75
N LEU A 158 0.39 -18.31 7.51
CA LEU A 158 0.96 -16.99 7.73
C LEU A 158 0.28 -16.02 6.75
N PRO A 159 -0.21 -14.87 7.24
CA PRO A 159 -0.79 -13.88 6.35
C PRO A 159 0.29 -13.41 5.38
N GLN A 160 -0.08 -13.26 4.11
CA GLN A 160 0.76 -12.46 3.22
C GLN A 160 0.71 -11.02 3.73
N PRO A 161 1.86 -10.32 3.83
CA PRO A 161 1.85 -8.92 4.20
C PRO A 161 0.98 -8.17 3.19
N SER A 162 -0.08 -7.51 3.68
CA SER A 162 -0.98 -6.71 2.84
C SER A 162 -0.17 -5.72 2.01
N PHE A 163 -0.62 -5.51 0.77
CA PHE A 163 -0.03 -4.55 -0.17
C PHE A 163 1.41 -4.84 -0.60
N ARG A 164 1.93 -6.05 -0.35
CA ARG A 164 3.22 -6.54 -0.87
C ARG A 164 2.99 -7.71 -1.81
N GLN A 165 2.88 -7.40 -3.11
CA GLN A 165 2.56 -8.35 -4.18
C GLN A 165 1.34 -9.24 -3.82
N GLU A 166 0.34 -8.62 -3.20
CA GLU A 166 -0.88 -9.24 -2.71
C GLU A 166 -1.82 -9.52 -3.89
N LEU A 167 -2.22 -10.79 -4.09
CA LEU A 167 -3.24 -11.12 -5.09
C LEU A 167 -4.62 -10.73 -4.57
N VAL A 168 -5.24 -9.74 -5.20
CA VAL A 168 -6.49 -9.11 -4.73
C VAL A 168 -7.69 -9.43 -5.63
N PHE A 169 -7.44 -9.89 -6.84
CA PHE A 169 -8.46 -10.42 -7.74
C PHE A 169 -7.89 -11.58 -8.57
N LYS A 170 -8.70 -12.62 -8.75
CA LYS A 170 -8.40 -13.73 -9.65
C LYS A 170 -9.63 -14.15 -10.44
N GLY A 171 -9.68 -13.72 -11.70
CA GLY A 171 -10.63 -14.18 -12.71
C GLY A 171 -10.07 -15.32 -13.56
N LYS A 172 -10.81 -15.71 -14.61
CA LYS A 172 -10.41 -16.78 -15.53
C LYS A 172 -9.10 -16.50 -16.26
N ASN A 173 -8.93 -15.25 -16.73
CA ASN A 173 -7.76 -14.81 -17.49
C ASN A 173 -7.05 -13.60 -16.87
N LEU A 174 -7.53 -13.06 -15.74
CA LEU A 174 -7.03 -11.82 -15.15
C LEU A 174 -6.63 -12.04 -13.69
N GLU A 175 -5.37 -11.74 -13.38
CA GLU A 175 -4.87 -11.62 -12.00
C GLU A 175 -4.53 -10.15 -11.71
N ILE A 176 -5.03 -9.61 -10.60
CA ILE A 176 -4.69 -8.26 -10.16
C ILE A 176 -3.93 -8.33 -8.85
N ILE A 177 -2.77 -7.67 -8.83
CA ILE A 177 -1.79 -7.72 -7.76
C ILE A 177 -1.59 -6.32 -7.18
N ASN A 178 -1.79 -6.18 -5.87
CA ASN A 178 -1.50 -4.96 -5.14
C ASN A 178 -0.10 -5.04 -4.51
N ASP A 179 0.81 -4.20 -5.00
CA ASP A 179 2.15 -3.98 -4.47
C ASP A 179 2.34 -2.50 -4.06
N SER A 180 1.31 -1.87 -3.48
CA SER A 180 1.34 -0.45 -3.06
C SER A 180 2.45 -0.12 -2.07
N ALA A 181 2.99 -1.11 -1.35
CA ALA A 181 4.16 -0.96 -0.48
C ALA A 181 5.47 -0.72 -1.26
N SER A 182 5.48 -0.86 -2.60
CA SER A 182 6.62 -0.52 -3.46
C SER A 182 6.75 0.99 -3.63
N THR A 183 7.33 1.63 -2.62
CA THR A 183 7.55 3.09 -2.57
C THR A 183 8.88 3.54 -3.16
N SER A 184 9.61 2.65 -3.87
CA SER A 184 10.88 2.96 -4.54
C SER A 184 11.00 2.28 -5.90
N PRO A 185 11.82 2.83 -6.82
CA PRO A 185 12.15 2.21 -8.11
C PRO A 185 12.65 0.77 -7.97
N ASP A 186 13.55 0.50 -7.03
CA ASP A 186 14.10 -0.84 -6.80
C ASP A 186 13.04 -1.87 -6.40
N ALA A 187 12.05 -1.47 -5.58
CA ALA A 187 10.97 -2.37 -5.20
C ALA A 187 10.11 -2.76 -6.42
N THR A 188 9.86 -1.80 -7.32
CA THR A 188 9.13 -2.07 -8.56
C THR A 188 9.96 -2.87 -9.56
N ILE A 189 11.27 -2.66 -9.63
CA ILE A 189 12.18 -3.51 -10.43
C ILE A 189 12.09 -4.96 -9.97
N ALA A 190 12.12 -5.21 -8.65
CA ALA A 190 11.97 -6.55 -8.11
C ALA A 190 10.60 -7.19 -8.44
N ALA A 191 9.53 -6.38 -8.48
CA ALA A 191 8.23 -6.83 -8.94
C ALA A 191 8.26 -7.21 -10.44
N LEU A 192 8.88 -6.37 -11.29
CA LEU A 192 9.05 -6.63 -12.71
C LEU A 192 9.96 -7.84 -13.00
N GLU A 193 10.94 -8.15 -12.15
CA GLU A 193 11.74 -9.38 -12.27
C GLU A 193 10.93 -10.64 -12.01
N ARG A 194 9.94 -10.54 -11.11
CA ARG A 194 9.09 -11.67 -10.76
C ARG A 194 7.95 -11.88 -11.75
N PHE A 195 7.34 -10.79 -12.22
CA PHE A 195 6.12 -10.84 -13.03
C PHE A 195 6.36 -10.51 -14.50
N GLY A 196 7.50 -9.89 -14.85
CA GLY A 196 7.89 -9.58 -16.22
C GLY A 196 8.20 -10.82 -17.03
N GLY A 197 8.00 -10.72 -18.35
CA GLY A 197 8.15 -11.86 -19.28
C GLY A 197 6.88 -12.71 -19.44
N LYS A 198 5.78 -12.37 -18.76
CA LYS A 198 4.44 -12.78 -19.17
C LYS A 198 3.99 -11.86 -20.33
N ASP A 199 3.49 -12.41 -21.43
CA ASP A 199 3.13 -11.66 -22.64
C ASP A 199 2.06 -10.55 -22.44
N GLU A 200 1.43 -10.52 -21.27
CA GLU A 200 0.29 -9.69 -20.90
C GLU A 200 0.45 -8.99 -19.53
N LEU A 201 1.67 -8.61 -19.14
CA LEU A 201 1.88 -7.81 -17.93
C LEU A 201 1.47 -6.35 -18.16
N THR A 202 0.59 -5.83 -17.30
CA THR A 202 0.20 -4.43 -17.19
C THR A 202 0.72 -3.85 -15.87
N LEU A 203 1.47 -2.75 -15.97
CA LEU A 203 2.04 -2.06 -14.82
C LEU A 203 1.29 -0.77 -14.55
N ILE A 204 0.77 -0.63 -13.34
CA ILE A 204 0.29 0.63 -12.79
C ILE A 204 1.39 1.20 -11.88
N THR A 205 1.97 2.35 -12.23
CA THR A 205 3.09 2.96 -11.49
C THR A 205 3.01 4.49 -11.47
N GLY A 206 3.87 5.18 -10.72
CA GLY A 206 3.86 6.64 -10.58
C GLY A 206 3.27 7.14 -9.27
N GLY A 207 3.26 8.47 -9.11
CA GLY A 207 2.84 9.17 -7.89
C GLY A 207 3.82 10.26 -7.47
N ALA A 208 3.95 10.50 -6.16
CA ALA A 208 4.79 11.56 -5.62
C ALA A 208 6.26 11.13 -5.48
N ASP A 209 7.18 12.05 -5.76
CA ASP A 209 8.61 11.79 -5.70
C ASP A 209 9.19 11.97 -4.29
N LYS A 210 10.25 11.20 -4.01
CA LYS A 210 11.11 11.31 -2.81
C LYS A 210 12.56 11.64 -3.20
N CYS A 211 12.75 12.36 -4.30
CA CYS A 211 14.06 12.59 -4.93
C CYS A 211 14.75 11.27 -5.34
N LEU A 212 13.99 10.34 -5.93
CA LEU A 212 14.49 9.02 -6.31
C LEU A 212 15.02 9.00 -7.75
N ASP A 213 15.93 8.06 -8.05
CA ASP A 213 16.43 7.82 -9.41
C ASP A 213 15.59 6.76 -10.14
N PHE A 214 15.00 7.15 -11.26
CA PHE A 214 14.12 6.31 -12.07
C PHE A 214 14.83 5.69 -13.30
N SER A 215 16.12 5.97 -13.51
CA SER A 215 16.87 5.53 -14.69
C SER A 215 16.90 4.00 -14.83
N GLY A 216 17.13 3.29 -13.72
CA GLY A 216 17.11 1.82 -13.66
C GLY A 216 15.72 1.25 -13.93
N LEU A 217 14.67 1.87 -13.37
CA LEU A 217 13.29 1.43 -13.57
C LEU A 217 12.85 1.62 -15.02
N ALA A 218 13.17 2.74 -15.67
CA ALA A 218 12.84 2.99 -17.06
C ALA A 218 13.44 1.92 -17.99
N LYS A 219 14.70 1.53 -17.78
CA LYS A 219 15.35 0.43 -18.52
C LYS A 219 14.65 -0.89 -18.31
N LYS A 220 14.18 -1.17 -17.08
CA LYS A 220 13.47 -2.41 -16.75
C LYS A 220 12.06 -2.45 -17.35
N ILE A 221 11.33 -1.34 -17.30
CA ILE A 221 10.01 -1.20 -17.95
C ILE A 221 10.15 -1.49 -19.45
N LYS A 222 11.16 -0.92 -20.10
CA LYS A 222 11.42 -1.13 -21.54
C LYS A 222 11.56 -2.60 -21.92
N THR A 223 12.10 -3.44 -21.04
CA THR A 223 12.32 -4.87 -21.34
C THR A 223 11.17 -5.76 -20.87
N CYS A 224 10.28 -5.28 -20.01
CA CYS A 224 9.26 -6.11 -19.35
C CYS A 224 7.81 -5.72 -19.64
N VAL A 225 7.54 -4.49 -20.09
CA VAL A 225 6.18 -3.95 -20.22
C VAL A 225 6.02 -3.30 -21.59
N LYS A 226 5.00 -3.70 -22.35
CA LYS A 226 4.65 -3.07 -23.63
C LYS A 226 4.08 -1.65 -23.40
N PRO A 227 4.29 -0.68 -24.29
CA PRO A 227 3.81 0.70 -24.09
C PRO A 227 2.32 0.81 -23.75
N GLU A 228 1.45 0.05 -24.41
CA GLU A 228 0.01 0.02 -24.20
C GLU A 228 -0.41 -0.49 -22.79
N ASN A 229 0.49 -1.22 -22.14
CA ASN A 229 0.32 -1.85 -20.84
C ASN A 229 0.97 -1.05 -19.69
N LEU A 230 1.52 0.13 -19.96
CA LEU A 230 2.03 1.04 -18.94
C LEU A 230 0.98 2.11 -18.60
N LEU A 231 0.46 2.05 -17.37
CA LEU A 231 -0.55 2.97 -16.87
C LEU A 231 0.07 3.82 -15.76
N LEU A 232 0.20 5.13 -16.00
CA LEU A 232 0.86 6.02 -15.08
C LEU A 232 -0.15 6.77 -14.22
N LEU A 233 -0.02 6.65 -12.89
CA LEU A 233 -0.70 7.53 -11.96
C LEU A 233 0.05 8.87 -11.93
N GLU A 234 -0.64 9.96 -12.18
CA GLU A 234 -0.06 11.30 -12.20
C GLU A 234 0.59 11.68 -10.86
N GLY A 235 1.74 12.35 -10.96
CA GLY A 235 2.47 12.97 -9.85
C GLY A 235 3.91 13.33 -10.24
N ASN A 236 4.64 13.98 -9.35
CA ASN A 236 6.00 14.45 -9.63
C ASN A 236 7.00 13.34 -9.98
N ALA A 237 6.87 12.14 -9.41
CA ALA A 237 7.71 10.99 -9.76
C ALA A 237 7.42 10.51 -11.19
N THR A 238 6.18 10.61 -11.61
CA THR A 238 5.71 10.20 -12.93
C THR A 238 6.37 11.03 -14.02
N LEU A 239 6.49 12.35 -13.82
CA LEU A 239 7.20 13.23 -14.75
C LEU A 239 8.67 12.84 -14.90
N LYS A 240 9.35 12.50 -13.79
CA LYS A 240 10.74 12.00 -13.82
C LYS A 240 10.86 10.68 -14.56
N LEU A 241 9.96 9.74 -14.29
CA LEU A 241 9.93 8.45 -14.98
C LEU A 241 9.71 8.63 -16.49
N ILE A 242 8.79 9.50 -16.91
CA ILE A 242 8.55 9.80 -18.33
C ILE A 242 9.82 10.34 -19.01
N ASN A 243 10.54 11.25 -18.36
CA ASN A 243 11.80 11.76 -18.90
C ASN A 243 12.83 10.64 -19.12
N GLU A 244 12.97 9.73 -18.15
CA GLU A 244 13.86 8.57 -18.29
C GLU A 244 13.38 7.58 -19.36
N LEU A 245 12.07 7.33 -19.48
CA LEU A 245 11.50 6.50 -20.56
C LEU A 245 11.78 7.10 -21.95
N ASN A 246 11.66 8.42 -22.09
CA ASN A 246 11.96 9.14 -23.33
C ASN A 246 13.44 9.03 -23.70
N LYS A 247 14.36 9.23 -22.74
CA LYS A 247 15.82 9.03 -22.96
C LYS A 247 16.15 7.61 -23.41
N ASN A 248 15.35 6.63 -23.00
CA ASN A 248 15.52 5.23 -23.36
C ASN A 248 14.78 4.84 -24.65
N ASN A 249 14.16 5.77 -25.38
CA ASN A 249 13.36 5.50 -26.59
C ASN A 249 12.30 4.40 -26.35
N TYR A 250 11.57 4.47 -25.22
CA TYR A 250 10.59 3.46 -24.85
C TYR A 250 9.35 3.50 -25.76
N CYS A 251 8.73 4.68 -25.92
CA CYS A 251 7.62 4.93 -26.83
C CYS A 251 7.58 6.42 -27.19
N LYS A 252 6.67 6.84 -28.07
CA LYS A 252 6.49 8.27 -28.35
C LYS A 252 5.77 8.92 -27.16
N PRO A 253 6.10 10.16 -26.77
CA PRO A 253 5.48 10.82 -25.62
C PRO A 253 3.94 10.83 -25.65
N LYS A 254 3.34 10.93 -26.83
CA LYS A 254 1.88 10.92 -27.03
C LYS A 254 1.19 9.58 -26.74
N ASP A 255 1.97 8.48 -26.72
CA ASP A 255 1.45 7.14 -26.50
C ASP A 255 1.45 6.78 -24.99
N ILE A 256 1.98 7.66 -24.13
CA ILE A 256 2.02 7.48 -22.68
C ILE A 256 0.64 7.79 -22.08
N ARG A 257 0.08 6.82 -21.35
CA ARG A 257 -1.22 6.96 -20.66
C ARG A 257 -1.01 7.43 -19.21
N ILE A 258 -1.46 8.64 -18.91
CA ILE A 258 -1.42 9.23 -17.56
C ILE A 258 -2.84 9.40 -17.04
N PHE A 259 -3.06 9.07 -15.78
CA PHE A 259 -4.36 9.11 -15.11
C PHE A 259 -4.27 9.88 -13.79
N ASN A 260 -5.30 10.66 -13.49
CA ASN A 260 -5.38 11.43 -12.25
C ASN A 260 -5.69 10.55 -11.02
N SER A 261 -6.38 9.43 -11.19
CA SER A 261 -6.83 8.55 -10.09
C SER A 261 -6.66 7.05 -10.39
N LEU A 262 -6.51 6.25 -9.32
CA LEU A 262 -6.55 4.78 -9.43
C LEU A 262 -7.89 4.26 -9.92
N ASN A 263 -8.97 5.00 -9.67
CA ASN A 263 -10.30 4.62 -10.13
C ASN A 263 -10.39 4.64 -11.66
N ALA A 264 -9.95 5.73 -12.28
CA ALA A 264 -9.94 5.85 -13.74
C ALA A 264 -9.14 4.72 -14.42
N ILE A 265 -7.97 4.39 -13.84
CA ILE A 265 -7.13 3.27 -14.30
C ILE A 265 -7.90 1.94 -14.22
N LEU A 266 -8.43 1.60 -13.05
CA LEU A 266 -9.01 0.29 -12.79
C LEU A 266 -10.36 0.09 -13.50
N THR A 267 -11.16 1.14 -13.65
CA THR A 267 -12.37 1.11 -14.46
C THR A 267 -12.05 0.95 -15.95
N GLY A 268 -10.97 1.56 -16.44
CA GLY A 268 -10.46 1.31 -17.79
C GLY A 268 -10.01 -0.13 -17.99
N VAL A 269 -9.22 -0.64 -17.05
CA VAL A 269 -8.79 -2.06 -17.03
C VAL A 269 -9.99 -3.00 -17.06
N ALA A 270 -11.06 -2.73 -16.31
CA ALA A 270 -12.25 -3.57 -16.29
C ALA A 270 -13.05 -3.59 -17.60
N LYS A 271 -12.95 -2.54 -18.41
CA LYS A 271 -13.61 -2.45 -19.74
C LYS A 271 -12.82 -3.18 -20.82
N GLU A 272 -11.52 -3.33 -20.66
CA GLU A 272 -10.63 -3.98 -21.62
C GLU A 272 -10.51 -5.50 -21.33
N SER A 273 -10.60 -6.35 -22.36
CA SER A 273 -10.82 -7.81 -22.20
C SER A 273 -9.56 -8.68 -22.25
N HIS A 274 -8.38 -8.09 -22.41
CA HIS A 274 -7.13 -8.79 -22.81
C HIS A 274 -6.02 -8.78 -21.75
N TRP A 275 -6.36 -8.59 -20.48
CA TRP A 275 -5.35 -8.49 -19.42
C TRP A 275 -5.04 -9.85 -18.82
N GLY A 276 -3.76 -10.22 -18.79
CA GLY A 276 -3.26 -11.40 -18.09
C GLY A 276 -2.93 -11.10 -16.62
N THR A 277 -1.95 -10.22 -16.38
CA THR A 277 -1.56 -9.82 -15.02
C THR A 277 -1.47 -8.31 -14.93
N VAL A 278 -2.26 -7.70 -14.04
CA VAL A 278 -2.19 -6.28 -13.72
C VAL A 278 -1.53 -6.12 -12.35
N ILE A 279 -0.43 -5.38 -12.28
CA ILE A 279 0.26 -5.10 -11.01
C ILE A 279 0.28 -3.61 -10.71
N PHE A 280 -0.14 -3.25 -9.50
CA PHE A 280 0.04 -1.91 -8.97
C PHE A 280 1.30 -1.83 -8.13
N SER A 281 2.37 -1.29 -8.71
CA SER A 281 3.67 -1.12 -8.07
C SER A 281 4.14 0.33 -8.29
N PRO A 282 3.86 1.25 -7.34
CA PRO A 282 3.95 2.69 -7.56
C PRO A 282 5.35 3.24 -7.88
N ALA A 283 6.41 2.57 -7.44
CA ALA A 283 7.79 3.08 -7.43
C ALA A 283 7.99 4.44 -6.73
N ALA A 284 6.94 4.95 -6.09
CA ALA A 284 6.78 6.33 -5.70
C ALA A 284 6.09 6.42 -4.35
N ALA A 285 6.28 7.56 -3.69
CA ALA A 285 5.61 7.86 -2.44
C ALA A 285 4.09 8.02 -2.64
N SER A 286 3.36 7.84 -1.55
CA SER A 286 1.91 7.99 -1.52
C SER A 286 1.46 9.42 -1.21
N PHE A 287 2.40 10.32 -0.91
CA PHE A 287 2.13 11.72 -0.59
C PHE A 287 1.42 12.42 -1.77
N GLU A 288 0.78 13.56 -1.52
CA GLU A 288 -0.13 14.29 -2.45
C GLU A 288 -1.53 13.66 -2.60
N LYS A 289 -1.63 12.35 -2.86
CA LYS A 289 -2.93 11.70 -3.18
C LYS A 289 -3.48 10.76 -2.09
N PHE A 290 -2.66 10.35 -1.11
CA PHE A 290 -3.05 9.37 -0.09
C PHE A 290 -2.44 9.70 1.27
N LYS A 291 -3.06 9.21 2.36
CA LYS A 291 -2.55 9.44 3.72
C LYS A 291 -1.19 8.75 3.96
N ASN A 292 -1.01 7.55 3.43
CA ASN A 292 0.22 6.74 3.47
C ASN A 292 0.11 5.56 2.46
N GLU A 293 1.15 4.75 2.33
CA GLU A 293 1.21 3.61 1.42
C GLU A 293 0.16 2.53 1.72
N PHE A 294 -0.20 2.37 3.01
CA PHE A 294 -1.24 1.44 3.44
C PHE A 294 -2.63 1.98 3.07
N ASP A 295 -2.85 3.29 3.17
CA ASP A 295 -4.07 3.95 2.74
C ASP A 295 -4.28 3.81 1.24
N ARG A 296 -3.23 4.09 0.46
CA ARG A 296 -3.19 3.84 -0.98
C ARG A 296 -3.51 2.38 -1.32
N GLY A 297 -2.91 1.44 -0.58
CA GLY A 297 -3.16 0.01 -0.74
C GLY A 297 -4.61 -0.38 -0.44
N ARG A 298 -5.19 0.14 0.65
CA ARG A 298 -6.60 -0.08 0.99
C ARG A 298 -7.54 0.49 -0.07
N GLN A 299 -7.28 1.71 -0.55
CA GLN A 299 -8.07 2.33 -1.62
C GLN A 299 -8.01 1.51 -2.92
N PHE A 300 -6.84 1.01 -3.30
CA PHE A 300 -6.71 0.10 -4.44
C PHE A 300 -7.57 -1.15 -4.27
N ASN A 301 -7.46 -1.88 -3.15
CA ASN A 301 -8.26 -3.09 -2.90
C ASN A 301 -9.75 -2.81 -2.89
N LYS A 302 -10.14 -1.64 -2.39
CA LYS A 302 -11.52 -1.19 -2.34
C LYS A 302 -12.09 -0.95 -3.74
N ILE A 303 -11.34 -0.26 -4.60
CA ILE A 303 -11.73 -0.08 -6.00
C ILE A 303 -11.82 -1.42 -6.71
N ILE A 304 -10.85 -2.32 -6.51
CA ILE A 304 -10.90 -3.68 -7.07
C ILE A 304 -12.16 -4.41 -6.63
N ASN A 305 -12.49 -4.38 -5.34
CA ASN A 305 -13.68 -5.04 -4.83
C ASN A 305 -14.96 -4.51 -5.47
N ARG A 306 -15.05 -3.18 -5.62
CA ARG A 306 -16.18 -2.52 -6.29
C ARG A 306 -16.28 -2.90 -7.77
N VAL A 307 -15.16 -2.88 -8.47
CA VAL A 307 -15.12 -3.03 -9.94
C VAL A 307 -15.18 -4.50 -10.38
N PHE A 308 -14.64 -5.43 -9.59
CA PHE A 308 -14.42 -6.82 -10.03
C PHE A 308 -15.06 -7.91 -9.13
N ASN A 309 -15.32 -7.68 -7.84
CA ASN A 309 -15.70 -8.75 -6.89
C ASN A 309 -17.19 -8.79 -6.46
N GLN A 310 -18.08 -7.95 -7.02
CA GLN A 310 -19.51 -8.03 -6.72
C GLN A 310 -20.25 -8.85 -7.78
N GLU A 311 -21.12 -9.76 -7.31
CA GLU A 311 -21.68 -10.90 -8.05
C GLU A 311 -22.28 -10.55 -9.44
N HIS A 312 -21.99 -11.42 -10.40
CA HIS A 312 -22.55 -11.52 -11.76
C HIS A 312 -22.11 -10.48 -12.80
N GLY A 313 -20.87 -10.59 -13.29
CA GLY A 313 -20.53 -10.60 -14.74
C GLY A 313 -20.99 -9.43 -15.62
N LYS A 314 -21.55 -8.38 -15.04
CA LYS A 314 -21.94 -7.11 -15.63
C LYS A 314 -21.24 -6.07 -14.77
N ILE A 315 -20.51 -5.16 -15.40
CA ILE A 315 -19.92 -3.99 -14.73
C ILE A 315 -21.08 -3.26 -14.06
N LYS A 316 -21.26 -3.42 -12.75
CA LYS A 316 -22.28 -2.68 -12.02
C LYS A 316 -21.64 -1.35 -11.65
N ARG A 317 -21.90 -0.35 -12.50
CA ARG A 317 -21.65 1.07 -12.23
C ARG A 317 -22.08 1.40 -10.79
N SER A 318 -21.34 2.24 -10.08
CA SER A 318 -21.75 2.70 -8.75
C SER A 318 -23.14 3.36 -8.79
N PRO A 319 -23.86 3.46 -7.66
CA PRO A 319 -25.08 4.27 -7.61
C PRO A 319 -24.86 5.68 -8.17
N LEU A 320 -23.70 6.29 -7.87
CA LEU A 320 -23.29 7.59 -8.40
C LEU A 320 -23.00 7.57 -9.92
N GLU A 321 -22.28 6.57 -10.43
CA GLU A 321 -21.99 6.43 -11.87
C GLU A 321 -23.24 6.11 -12.69
N ASN A 322 -24.14 5.27 -12.17
CA ASN A 322 -25.44 5.02 -12.80
C ASN A 322 -26.28 6.28 -12.85
N ALA A 323 -26.27 7.06 -11.77
CA ALA A 323 -27.08 8.26 -11.69
C ALA A 323 -26.54 9.40 -12.55
N TYR A 324 -25.21 9.59 -12.61
CA TYR A 324 -24.58 10.54 -13.52
C TYR A 324 -24.91 10.25 -14.99
N LEU A 325 -24.81 8.98 -15.42
CA LEU A 325 -25.15 8.59 -16.80
C LEU A 325 -26.66 8.71 -17.07
N LYS A 326 -27.52 8.48 -16.08
CA LYS A 326 -28.96 8.71 -16.25
C LYS A 326 -29.29 10.19 -16.45
N ILE A 327 -28.62 11.09 -15.73
CA ILE A 327 -28.79 12.56 -15.87
C ILE A 327 -28.23 13.06 -17.21
N HIS A 328 -27.02 12.62 -17.58
CA HIS A 328 -26.27 13.20 -18.70
C HIS A 328 -26.40 12.44 -20.04
N GLU A 329 -26.69 11.14 -20.01
CA GLU A 329 -26.80 10.27 -21.20
C GLU A 329 -28.25 9.77 -21.47
N LYS A 330 -29.24 10.15 -20.65
CA LYS A 330 -30.67 9.83 -20.81
C LYS A 330 -31.02 8.33 -20.91
N GLU A 331 -30.30 7.47 -20.19
CA GLU A 331 -30.59 6.02 -20.10
C GLU A 331 -31.67 5.68 -19.02
N SER A 332 -32.77 6.43 -18.89
CA SER A 332 -33.80 6.16 -17.87
C SER A 332 -35.04 5.45 -18.43
N GLU A 333 -35.24 4.18 -18.06
CA GLU A 333 -36.58 3.59 -17.99
C GLU A 333 -37.16 3.90 -16.60
N GLY A 334 -38.14 4.81 -16.53
CA GLY A 334 -39.12 4.88 -15.43
C GLY A 334 -38.79 5.70 -14.17
N LEU A 335 -37.77 6.56 -14.15
CA LEU A 335 -37.52 7.52 -13.06
C LEU A 335 -37.30 8.94 -13.61
N GLU A 336 -37.84 9.94 -12.91
CA GLU A 336 -37.66 11.37 -13.20
C GLU A 336 -36.31 11.89 -12.66
N ASP A 337 -35.77 12.96 -13.27
CA ASP A 337 -34.42 13.48 -12.97
C ASP A 337 -34.22 13.85 -11.49
N TRP A 338 -35.26 14.36 -10.83
CA TRP A 338 -35.21 14.71 -9.40
C TRP A 338 -35.16 13.49 -8.46
N GLU A 339 -35.75 12.36 -8.86
CA GLU A 339 -35.70 11.11 -8.09
C GLU A 339 -34.29 10.52 -8.12
N ILE A 340 -33.62 10.68 -9.26
CA ILE A 340 -32.22 10.32 -9.45
C ILE A 340 -31.32 11.25 -8.62
N ALA A 341 -31.60 12.56 -8.63
CA ALA A 341 -30.91 13.56 -7.80
C ALA A 341 -30.91 13.17 -6.32
N LYS A 342 -32.08 12.78 -5.79
CA LYS A 342 -32.24 12.38 -4.40
C LYS A 342 -31.40 11.15 -4.05
N GLN A 343 -31.41 10.11 -4.91
CA GLN A 343 -30.60 8.90 -4.71
C GLN A 343 -29.09 9.19 -4.73
N ILE A 344 -28.64 10.15 -5.55
CA ILE A 344 -27.25 10.59 -5.57
C ILE A 344 -26.87 11.19 -4.22
N VAL A 345 -27.67 12.14 -3.71
CA VAL A 345 -27.34 12.86 -2.48
C VAL A 345 -27.21 11.94 -1.28
N GLU A 346 -28.03 10.88 -1.23
CA GLU A 346 -27.97 9.85 -0.17
C GLU A 346 -26.64 9.08 -0.13
N VAL A 347 -25.89 9.05 -1.24
CA VAL A 347 -24.61 8.34 -1.35
C VAL A 347 -23.41 9.28 -1.55
N LEU A 348 -23.62 10.60 -1.69
CA LEU A 348 -22.60 11.61 -2.03
C LEU A 348 -21.43 11.74 -1.05
N ASP A 349 -21.59 11.27 0.17
CA ASP A 349 -20.54 11.26 1.20
C ASP A 349 -20.15 9.84 1.63
N ASP A 350 -20.66 8.80 0.97
CA ASP A 350 -20.27 7.43 1.30
C ASP A 350 -18.79 7.23 0.92
N PRO A 351 -17.89 7.06 1.91
CA PRO A 351 -16.48 6.85 1.64
C PRO A 351 -16.24 5.57 0.84
N ASN A 352 -17.24 4.68 0.75
CA ASN A 352 -17.23 3.44 -0.02
C ASN A 352 -17.47 3.58 -1.51
N TRP A 353 -18.01 4.70 -1.98
CA TRP A 353 -18.61 4.73 -3.30
C TRP A 353 -18.15 5.83 -4.26
N ILE A 354 -17.14 6.63 -3.94
CA ILE A 354 -16.98 7.88 -4.70
C ILE A 354 -15.62 8.09 -5.36
N ASP A 355 -15.68 8.33 -6.67
CA ASP A 355 -14.71 9.10 -7.42
C ASP A 355 -14.90 10.59 -7.06
N PRO A 356 -13.93 11.25 -6.41
CA PRO A 356 -14.09 12.62 -5.91
C PRO A 356 -14.43 13.63 -7.01
N ASP A 357 -13.98 13.42 -8.24
CA ASP A 357 -14.28 14.31 -9.35
C ASP A 357 -15.73 14.14 -9.80
N LEU A 358 -16.22 12.90 -9.84
CA LEU A 358 -17.61 12.61 -10.23
C LEU A 358 -18.61 13.13 -9.21
N ALA A 359 -18.29 13.08 -7.91
CA ALA A 359 -19.15 13.66 -6.88
C ALA A 359 -19.28 15.18 -7.03
N LYS A 360 -18.22 15.88 -7.42
CA LYS A 360 -18.27 17.32 -7.70
C LYS A 360 -19.16 17.64 -8.90
N GLU A 361 -19.04 16.87 -9.98
CA GLU A 361 -19.91 17.00 -11.16
C GLU A 361 -21.38 16.74 -10.82
N CYS A 362 -21.68 15.66 -10.09
CA CYS A 362 -23.05 15.34 -9.70
C CYS A 362 -23.64 16.41 -8.77
N LEU A 363 -22.86 16.89 -7.81
CA LEU A 363 -23.29 17.93 -6.86
C LEU A 363 -23.62 19.25 -7.58
N TYR A 364 -22.82 19.63 -8.60
CA TYR A 364 -23.13 20.77 -9.45
C TYR A 364 -24.42 20.57 -10.26
N SER A 365 -24.57 19.40 -10.91
CA SER A 365 -25.78 19.08 -11.69
C SER A 365 -27.05 19.12 -10.83
N ILE A 366 -27.00 18.59 -9.60
CA ILE A 366 -28.13 18.60 -8.66
C ILE A 366 -28.61 20.02 -8.35
N VAL A 367 -27.67 20.94 -8.18
CA VAL A 367 -27.97 22.33 -7.81
C VAL A 367 -28.42 23.16 -9.02
N HIS A 368 -27.84 22.95 -10.21
CA HIS A 368 -28.01 23.87 -11.34
C HIS A 368 -28.69 23.29 -12.58
N GLU A 369 -28.65 21.98 -12.79
CA GLU A 369 -29.01 21.37 -14.09
C GLU A 369 -30.29 20.53 -14.01
N ILE A 370 -30.69 20.09 -12.82
CA ILE A 370 -31.86 19.21 -12.62
C ILE A 370 -33.16 20.03 -12.51
N SER A 371 -34.20 19.57 -13.19
CA SER A 371 -35.56 20.08 -13.06
C SER A 371 -36.32 19.35 -11.94
N TYR A 372 -37.01 20.11 -11.09
CA TYR A 372 -37.77 19.60 -9.96
C TYR A 372 -39.28 19.80 -10.16
N PRO A 373 -40.13 18.90 -9.66
CA PRO A 373 -41.57 18.96 -9.86
C PRO A 373 -42.23 20.15 -9.13
N ASP A 374 -41.64 20.57 -8.01
CA ASP A 374 -42.10 21.67 -7.18
C ASP A 374 -40.95 22.25 -6.32
N GLU A 375 -41.19 23.44 -5.76
CA GLU A 375 -40.20 24.17 -4.95
C GLU A 375 -39.90 23.51 -3.59
N GLU A 376 -40.82 22.71 -3.05
CA GLU A 376 -40.61 22.01 -1.77
C GLU A 376 -39.65 20.83 -1.96
N THR A 377 -39.86 20.05 -3.01
CA THR A 377 -38.98 18.96 -3.44
C THR A 377 -37.58 19.48 -3.77
N LYS A 378 -37.50 20.59 -4.53
CA LYS A 378 -36.24 21.25 -4.86
C LYS A 378 -35.46 21.64 -3.60
N LYS A 379 -36.12 22.33 -2.66
CA LYS A 379 -35.50 22.74 -1.39
C LYS A 379 -35.01 21.55 -0.58
N SER A 380 -35.80 20.48 -0.49
CA SER A 380 -35.41 19.28 0.25
C SER A 380 -34.15 18.62 -0.31
N VAL A 381 -34.04 18.48 -1.63
CA VAL A 381 -32.89 17.80 -2.26
C VAL A 381 -31.65 18.69 -2.20
N ILE A 382 -31.81 20.00 -2.44
CA ILE A 382 -30.70 20.96 -2.36
C ILE A 382 -30.15 21.07 -0.94
N LEU A 383 -31.00 21.08 0.09
CA LEU A 383 -30.56 21.11 1.48
C LEU A 383 -29.69 19.89 1.82
N MET A 384 -30.11 18.70 1.39
CA MET A 384 -29.31 17.48 1.56
C MET A 384 -27.98 17.58 0.79
N ALA A 385 -27.97 18.19 -0.40
CA ALA A 385 -26.76 18.38 -1.20
C ALA A 385 -25.78 19.35 -0.52
N GLU A 386 -26.30 20.43 0.06
CA GLU A 386 -25.57 21.42 0.87
C GLU A 386 -24.91 20.79 2.10
N GLU A 387 -25.62 19.92 2.83
CA GLU A 387 -25.05 19.17 3.96
C GLU A 387 -23.87 18.28 3.54
N LYS A 388 -23.96 17.66 2.36
CA LYS A 388 -22.97 16.70 1.85
C LYS A 388 -21.78 17.39 1.18
N ALA A 389 -21.95 18.63 0.70
CA ALA A 389 -20.96 19.37 -0.07
C ALA A 389 -19.60 19.52 0.64
N ARG A 390 -19.60 19.61 1.98
CA ARG A 390 -18.38 19.73 2.80
C ARG A 390 -17.49 18.49 2.74
N ASN A 391 -18.10 17.33 2.52
CA ASN A 391 -17.39 16.06 2.39
C ASN A 391 -16.82 15.87 0.97
N VAL A 392 -17.34 16.62 -0.01
CA VAL A 392 -16.98 16.54 -1.43
C VAL A 392 -15.94 17.61 -1.81
N PHE A 393 -16.09 18.83 -1.30
CA PHE A 393 -15.21 19.97 -1.58
C PHE A 393 -14.36 20.33 -0.34
N PRO A 394 -13.03 20.11 -0.39
CA PRO A 394 -12.15 20.47 0.72
C PRO A 394 -12.22 21.94 1.13
N GLU A 395 -12.39 22.87 0.18
CA GLU A 395 -12.53 24.30 0.47
C GLU A 395 -13.80 24.67 1.26
N LEU A 396 -14.80 23.81 1.30
CA LEU A 396 -16.05 24.04 2.04
C LEU A 396 -16.02 23.38 3.43
N SER A 397 -14.94 22.65 3.78
CA SER A 397 -14.89 21.83 4.99
C SER A 397 -14.94 22.62 6.31
N GLU A 398 -14.53 23.89 6.31
CA GLU A 398 -14.54 24.79 7.47
C GLU A 398 -15.75 25.73 7.51
N ILE A 399 -16.68 25.61 6.54
CA ILE A 399 -17.86 26.46 6.47
C ILE A 399 -18.99 25.80 7.27
N ASP A 400 -19.61 26.55 8.19
CA ASP A 400 -20.64 26.05 9.11
C ASP A 400 -22.00 25.81 8.45
N GLU A 401 -22.35 26.55 7.40
CA GLU A 401 -23.53 26.36 6.55
C GLU A 401 -23.13 26.60 5.10
N VAL A 402 -23.25 25.56 4.26
CA VAL A 402 -22.90 25.63 2.85
C VAL A 402 -24.15 25.94 2.05
N HIS A 403 -24.04 26.83 1.06
CA HIS A 403 -25.13 27.19 0.17
C HIS A 403 -24.78 26.93 -1.31
N MET A 404 -25.81 26.89 -2.16
CA MET A 404 -25.68 26.66 -3.61
C MET A 404 -24.60 27.50 -4.31
N ASP A 405 -24.49 28.79 -3.99
CA ASP A 405 -23.52 29.72 -4.57
C ASP A 405 -22.07 29.34 -4.22
N GLN A 406 -21.85 28.79 -3.03
CA GLN A 406 -20.55 28.31 -2.59
C GLN A 406 -20.17 26.98 -3.26
N ILE A 407 -21.17 26.11 -3.51
CA ILE A 407 -20.99 24.89 -4.31
C ILE A 407 -20.60 25.27 -5.74
N GLU A 408 -21.28 26.24 -6.34
CA GLU A 408 -20.97 26.76 -7.68
C GLU A 408 -19.55 27.33 -7.75
N TYR A 409 -19.17 28.15 -6.77
CA TYR A 409 -17.84 28.73 -6.69
C TYR A 409 -16.75 27.64 -6.59
N ALA A 410 -16.92 26.68 -5.68
CA ALA A 410 -15.97 25.59 -5.47
C ALA A 410 -15.86 24.69 -6.73
N TYR A 411 -16.97 24.39 -7.37
CA TYR A 411 -17.00 23.64 -8.63
C TYR A 411 -16.24 24.37 -9.74
N ASN A 412 -16.54 25.66 -9.95
CA ASN A 412 -15.90 26.47 -10.99
C ASN A 412 -14.40 26.60 -10.77
N LYS A 413 -13.97 26.81 -9.51
CA LYS A 413 -12.56 26.84 -9.13
C LYS A 413 -11.88 25.50 -9.43
N TRP A 414 -12.45 24.39 -8.99
CA TRP A 414 -11.95 23.04 -9.30
C TRP A 414 -11.86 22.77 -10.81
N ARG A 415 -12.87 23.17 -11.59
CA ARG A 415 -12.87 23.06 -13.06
C ARG A 415 -11.73 23.84 -13.70
N GLN A 416 -11.49 25.07 -13.25
CA GLN A 416 -10.39 25.90 -13.75
C GLN A 416 -9.02 25.29 -13.42
N GLU A 417 -8.83 24.80 -12.19
CA GLU A 417 -7.61 24.11 -11.77
C GLU A 417 -7.37 22.85 -12.63
N LYS A 418 -8.42 22.05 -12.87
CA LYS A 418 -8.36 20.84 -13.71
C LYS A 418 -8.07 21.16 -15.17
N GLN A 419 -8.57 22.27 -15.71
CA GLN A 419 -8.25 22.71 -17.07
C GLN A 419 -6.82 23.25 -17.19
N ALA A 420 -6.30 23.91 -16.14
CA ALA A 420 -4.93 24.39 -16.09
C ALA A 420 -3.90 23.26 -15.97
N GLN A 421 -4.26 22.14 -15.33
CA GLN A 421 -3.42 20.93 -15.21
C GLN A 421 -3.35 20.10 -16.51
N ASN A 422 -4.37 20.22 -17.38
CA ASN A 422 -4.45 19.51 -18.66
C ASN A 422 -3.86 20.28 -19.85
N LYS A 423 -3.36 21.51 -19.64
CA LYS A 423 -2.63 22.32 -20.62
C LYS A 423 -1.16 22.34 -20.27
#